data_AF-A0A7R9ERB6-F1
#
_entry.id   AF-A0A7R9ERB6-F1
#
_cell.length_a   1.000
_cell.length_b   1.000
_cell.length_c   1.000
_cell.angle_alpha   90.00
_cell.angle_beta   90.00
_cell.angle_gamma   90.00
#
_symmetry.space_group_name_H-M   'P 1'
#
loop_
_entity.id
_entity.type
_entity.pdbx_description
1 polymer ?
#
loop_
_entity_poly.entity_id
_entity_poly.type
_entity_poly.pdbx_seq_one_letter_code
_entity_poly.pdbx_strand_id
1 'polypeptide(L)'
;MIGKIKEVKGEKMVEAKRVLTNILRIWPQNGFAMAHYGFVLKVGDNNIEKSVGFLRHGIASREPGTLDGRFFFQLGDALMRLGRGNEALEELHIVSQEASQNIRPIGDNSFDEGITGEDQMNLS
;
A
#
# COMPACT_ATOMS: atom_id res chain seq x y z
N MET A 1 -24.59 5.03 -18.41
CA MET A 1 -23.86 5.22 -17.13
C MET A 1 -22.38 4.79 -17.16
N ILE A 2 -21.97 3.87 -18.04
CA ILE A 2 -20.59 3.33 -18.08
C ILE A 2 -19.53 4.38 -18.52
N GLY A 3 -19.90 5.36 -19.36
CA GLY A 3 -18.98 6.40 -19.85
C GLY A 3 -18.47 7.35 -18.75
N LYS A 4 -19.38 7.90 -17.91
CA LYS A 4 -19.02 8.82 -16.82
C LYS A 4 -18.06 8.21 -15.79
N ILE A 5 -18.15 6.89 -15.55
CA ILE A 5 -17.27 6.20 -14.59
C ILE A 5 -15.84 6.11 -15.13
N LYS A 6 -15.65 5.88 -16.43
CA LYS A 6 -14.31 5.84 -17.05
C LYS A 6 -13.65 7.21 -17.03
N GLU A 7 -14.41 8.26 -17.28
CA GLU A 7 -13.96 9.65 -17.31
C GLU A 7 -13.48 10.12 -15.93
N VAL A 8 -14.31 9.96 -14.89
CA VAL A 8 -13.94 10.33 -13.50
C VAL A 8 -12.73 9.53 -12.99
N LYS A 9 -12.61 8.26 -13.38
CA LYS A 9 -11.45 7.44 -13.03
C LYS A 9 -10.18 7.97 -13.70
N GLY A 10 -10.25 8.38 -14.97
CA GLY A 10 -9.13 8.98 -15.69
C GLY A 10 -8.63 10.27 -15.03
N GLU A 11 -9.55 11.18 -14.71
CA GLU A 11 -9.22 12.47 -14.07
C GLU A 11 -8.50 12.29 -12.73
N LYS A 12 -9.00 11.38 -11.88
CA LYS A 12 -8.38 11.08 -10.58
C LYS A 12 -6.97 10.50 -10.72
N MET A 13 -6.72 9.70 -11.76
CA MET A 13 -5.38 9.15 -12.01
C MET A 13 -4.40 10.22 -12.47
N VAL A 14 -4.84 11.16 -13.30
CA VAL A 14 -4.01 12.31 -13.73
C VAL A 14 -3.62 13.16 -12.54
N GLU A 15 -4.58 13.49 -11.66
CA GLU A 15 -4.29 14.29 -10.48
C GLU A 15 -3.40 13.55 -9.48
N ALA A 16 -3.66 12.26 -9.23
CA ALA A 16 -2.81 11.44 -8.38
C ALA A 16 -1.35 11.41 -8.90
N LYS A 17 -1.17 11.23 -10.22
CA LYS A 17 0.16 11.26 -10.85
C LYS A 17 0.86 12.59 -10.57
N ARG A 18 0.19 13.72 -10.79
CA ARG A 18 0.72 15.07 -10.58
C ARG A 18 1.21 15.27 -9.14
N VAL A 19 0.38 14.91 -8.16
CA VAL A 19 0.71 15.05 -6.74
C VAL A 19 1.89 14.16 -6.37
N LEU A 20 1.88 12.88 -6.78
CA LEU A 20 2.94 11.93 -6.46
C LEU A 20 4.27 12.31 -7.11
N THR A 21 4.26 12.80 -8.36
CA THR A 21 5.47 13.33 -9.01
C THR A 21 6.03 14.54 -8.24
N ASN A 22 5.17 15.44 -7.75
CA ASN A 22 5.64 16.57 -6.94
C ASN A 22 6.24 16.14 -5.61
N ILE A 23 5.62 15.16 -4.93
CA ILE A 23 6.15 14.59 -3.68
C ILE A 23 7.51 13.97 -3.93
N LEU A 24 7.65 13.12 -4.95
CA LEU A 24 8.92 12.44 -5.28
C LEU A 24 10.00 13.40 -5.79
N ARG A 25 9.63 14.59 -6.28
CA ARG A 25 10.61 15.64 -6.61
C ARG A 25 11.20 16.29 -5.35
N ILE A 26 10.42 16.43 -4.28
CA ILE A 26 10.84 17.07 -3.02
C ILE A 26 11.46 16.04 -2.07
N TRP A 27 10.86 14.85 -1.99
CA TRP A 27 11.29 13.72 -1.17
C TRP A 27 11.47 12.49 -2.05
N PRO A 28 12.61 12.37 -2.75
CA PRO A 28 12.86 11.27 -3.67
C PRO A 28 12.78 9.90 -3.04
N GLN A 29 13.00 9.79 -1.72
CA GLN A 29 13.04 8.54 -0.96
C GLN A 29 11.73 8.20 -0.24
N ASN A 30 10.65 8.96 -0.47
CA ASN A 30 9.37 8.70 0.20
C ASN A 30 8.75 7.39 -0.33
N GLY A 31 8.83 6.34 0.48
CA GLY A 31 8.41 4.99 0.11
C GLY A 31 6.92 4.88 -0.16
N PHE A 32 6.10 5.59 0.62
CA PHE A 32 4.65 5.65 0.41
C PHE A 32 4.28 6.22 -0.96
N ALA A 33 4.91 7.34 -1.34
CA ALA A 33 4.72 7.96 -2.63
C ALA A 33 5.22 7.08 -3.78
N MET A 34 6.34 6.37 -3.61
CA MET A 34 6.82 5.40 -4.61
C MET A 34 5.82 4.27 -4.83
N ALA A 35 5.32 3.66 -3.76
CA ALA A 35 4.36 2.55 -3.86
C ALA A 35 3.08 2.97 -4.61
N HIS A 36 2.52 4.14 -4.26
CA HIS A 36 1.36 4.69 -4.94
C HIS A 36 1.66 5.14 -6.38
N TYR A 37 2.84 5.69 -6.64
CA TYR A 37 3.23 6.11 -7.99
C TYR A 37 3.40 4.92 -8.92
N GLY A 38 3.96 3.81 -8.43
CA GLY A 38 4.02 2.55 -9.17
C GLY A 38 2.64 2.08 -9.63
N PHE A 39 1.65 2.10 -8.73
CA PHE A 39 0.27 1.76 -9.10
C PHE A 39 -0.30 2.67 -10.21
N VAL A 40 -0.06 3.99 -10.13
CA VAL A 40 -0.51 4.94 -11.15
C VAL A 40 0.16 4.68 -12.50
N LEU A 41 1.47 4.35 -12.52
CA LEU A 41 2.17 3.99 -13.75
C LEU A 41 1.60 2.73 -14.40
N LYS A 42 1.24 1.73 -13.60
CA LYS A 42 0.63 0.48 -14.08
C LYS A 42 -0.76 0.69 -14.66
N VAL A 43 -1.64 1.38 -13.93
CA VAL A 43 -3.06 1.48 -14.28
C VAL A 43 -3.35 2.65 -15.23
N GLY A 44 -2.68 3.78 -15.04
CA GLY A 44 -2.89 5.00 -15.82
C GLY A 44 -2.08 5.04 -17.11
N ASP A 45 -0.78 4.74 -17.02
CA ASP A 45 0.14 4.88 -18.16
C ASP A 45 0.39 3.56 -18.92
N ASN A 46 -0.09 2.43 -18.39
CA ASN A 46 0.26 1.09 -18.86
C ASN A 46 1.79 0.85 -18.90
N ASN A 47 2.55 1.54 -18.03
CA ASN A 47 4.01 1.41 -17.94
C ASN A 47 4.38 0.39 -16.85
N ILE A 48 4.22 -0.87 -17.19
CA ILE A 48 4.34 -1.99 -16.25
C ILE A 48 5.79 -2.13 -15.74
N GLU A 49 6.79 -1.96 -16.60
CA GLU A 49 8.20 -2.09 -16.21
C GLU A 49 8.60 -1.06 -15.15
N LYS A 50 8.26 0.23 -15.36
CA LYS A 50 8.55 1.26 -14.35
C LYS A 50 7.72 1.06 -13.08
N SER A 51 6.49 0.56 -13.21
CA SER A 51 5.68 0.22 -12.04
C SER A 51 6.37 -0.79 -11.13
N VAL A 52 7.00 -1.82 -11.68
CA VAL A 52 7.71 -2.83 -10.88
C VAL A 52 8.79 -2.18 -10.02
N GLY A 53 9.62 -1.32 -10.62
CA GLY A 53 10.67 -0.61 -9.88
C GLY A 53 10.13 0.23 -8.73
N PHE A 54 9.13 1.06 -8.98
CA PHE A 54 8.54 1.92 -7.95
C PHE A 54 7.80 1.14 -6.86
N LEU A 55 7.08 0.07 -7.21
CA LEU A 55 6.43 -0.79 -6.23
C LEU A 55 7.46 -1.49 -5.33
N ARG A 56 8.51 -2.07 -5.92
CA ARG A 56 9.61 -2.71 -5.18
C ARG A 56 10.26 -1.74 -4.21
N HIS A 57 10.64 -0.55 -4.67
CA HIS A 57 11.27 0.45 -3.79
C HIS A 57 10.33 0.95 -2.70
N GLY A 58 9.06 1.19 -3.02
CA GLY A 58 8.06 1.61 -2.04
C GLY A 58 7.85 0.56 -0.95
N ILE A 59 7.72 -0.71 -1.33
CA ILE A 59 7.62 -1.84 -0.39
C ILE A 59 8.90 -1.97 0.45
N ALA A 60 10.07 -1.94 -0.20
CA ALA A 60 11.36 -2.13 0.47
C ALA A 60 11.69 -1.02 1.47
N SER A 61 11.05 0.16 1.36
CA SER A 61 11.19 1.24 2.33
C SER A 61 10.70 0.88 3.74
N ARG A 62 9.73 -0.04 3.84
CA ARG A 62 9.03 -0.41 5.09
C ARG A 62 8.41 0.77 5.84
N GLU A 63 8.20 1.90 5.18
CA GLU A 63 7.47 3.03 5.76
C GLU A 63 6.04 2.62 6.18
N PRO A 64 5.46 3.23 7.22
CA PRO A 64 4.07 2.95 7.59
C PRO A 64 3.12 3.08 6.39
N GLY A 65 2.34 2.02 6.14
CA GLY A 65 1.39 1.96 5.03
C GLY A 65 1.94 1.43 3.70
N THR A 66 3.24 1.14 3.57
CA THR A 66 3.81 0.53 2.34
C THR A 66 3.75 -1.00 2.35
N LEU A 67 3.72 -1.61 3.53
CA LEU A 67 3.55 -3.05 3.72
C LEU A 67 2.07 -3.46 3.70
N ASP A 68 1.36 -3.04 2.67
CA ASP A 68 -0.05 -3.35 2.45
C ASP A 68 -0.21 -4.45 1.40
N GLY A 69 -1.07 -5.44 1.67
CA GLY A 69 -1.40 -6.56 0.78
C GLY A 69 -1.69 -6.15 -0.67
N ARG A 70 -2.26 -4.95 -0.88
CA ARG A 70 -2.57 -4.40 -2.20
C ARG A 70 -1.30 -4.13 -3.00
N PHE A 71 -0.24 -3.57 -2.42
CA PHE A 71 0.98 -3.28 -3.18
C PHE A 71 1.68 -4.55 -3.62
N PHE A 72 1.69 -5.58 -2.77
CA PHE A 72 2.22 -6.90 -3.12
C PHE A 72 1.43 -7.58 -4.24
N PHE A 73 0.10 -7.50 -4.19
CA PHE A 73 -0.72 -7.97 -5.29
C PHE A 73 -0.43 -7.24 -6.60
N GLN A 74 -0.30 -5.91 -6.56
CA GLN A 74 0.00 -5.13 -7.77
C GLN A 74 1.38 -5.45 -8.34
N LEU A 75 2.38 -5.70 -7.48
CA LEU A 75 3.72 -6.12 -7.88
C LEU A 75 3.71 -7.51 -8.52
N GLY A 76 3.04 -8.48 -7.90
CA GLY A 76 2.86 -9.82 -8.45
C GLY A 76 2.15 -9.80 -9.81
N ASP A 77 1.03 -9.08 -9.93
CA ASP A 77 0.32 -8.93 -11.21
C ASP A 77 1.18 -8.24 -12.27
N ALA A 78 1.97 -7.23 -11.91
CA ALA A 78 2.89 -6.57 -12.83
C ALA A 78 3.96 -7.53 -13.36
N LEU A 79 4.59 -8.31 -12.47
CA LEU A 79 5.62 -9.29 -12.84
C LEU A 79 5.05 -10.40 -13.71
N MET A 80 3.87 -10.92 -13.39
CA MET A 80 3.18 -11.91 -14.22
C MET A 80 2.89 -11.39 -15.63
N ARG A 81 2.44 -10.14 -15.77
CA ARG A 81 2.17 -9.51 -17.07
C ARG A 81 3.42 -9.30 -17.92
N LEU A 82 4.59 -9.21 -17.28
CA LEU A 82 5.90 -9.14 -17.96
C LEU A 82 6.48 -10.53 -18.28
N GLY A 83 5.77 -11.62 -17.94
CA GLY A 83 6.29 -12.98 -18.09
C GLY A 83 7.33 -13.38 -17.03
N ARG A 84 7.51 -12.57 -15.98
CA ARG A 84 8.51 -12.75 -14.91
C ARG A 84 7.91 -13.52 -13.72
N GLY A 85 7.25 -14.64 -14.01
CA GLY A 85 6.50 -15.42 -13.01
C GLY A 85 7.37 -15.96 -11.87
N ASN A 86 8.61 -16.36 -12.16
CA ASN A 86 9.54 -16.83 -11.14
C ASN A 86 9.91 -15.73 -10.14
N GLU A 87 10.16 -14.51 -10.63
CA GLU A 87 10.42 -13.35 -9.77
C GLU A 87 9.20 -12.98 -8.93
N ALA A 88 7.99 -13.09 -9.49
CA ALA A 88 6.77 -12.84 -8.74
C ALA A 88 6.63 -13.77 -7.53
N LEU A 89 6.94 -15.06 -7.73
CA LEU A 89 6.91 -16.06 -6.66
C LEU A 89 7.97 -15.80 -5.59
N GLU A 90 9.19 -15.47 -6.00
CA GLU A 90 10.29 -15.17 -5.08
C GLU A 90 9.98 -13.94 -4.21
N GLU A 91 9.54 -12.83 -4.83
CA GLU A 91 9.26 -11.60 -4.10
C GLU A 91 8.04 -11.73 -3.19
N LEU A 92 6.99 -12.44 -3.61
CA LEU A 92 5.85 -12.73 -2.74
C LEU A 92 6.23 -13.65 -1.58
N HIS A 93 7.17 -14.59 -1.78
CA HIS A 93 7.63 -15.47 -0.70
C HIS A 93 8.41 -14.71 0.37
N ILE A 94 9.40 -13.90 -0.04
CA ILE A 94 10.22 -13.10 0.89
C ILE A 94 9.32 -12.17 1.71
N VAL A 95 8.41 -11.48 1.03
CA VAL A 95 7.46 -10.56 1.66
C VAL A 95 6.51 -11.29 2.62
N SER A 96 5.94 -12.42 2.23
CA SER A 96 4.96 -13.14 3.05
C SER A 96 5.59 -13.66 4.35
N GLN A 97 6.86 -14.05 4.30
CA GLN A 97 7.63 -14.40 5.49
C GLN A 97 7.84 -13.19 6.39
N GLU A 98 8.27 -12.05 5.82
CA GLU A 98 8.51 -10.82 6.58
C GLU A 98 7.23 -10.22 7.17
N ALA A 99 6.12 -10.30 6.46
CA ALA A 99 4.82 -9.90 6.95
C ALA A 99 4.44 -10.76 8.15
N SER A 100 4.56 -12.09 8.03
CA SER A 100 4.26 -13.03 9.12
C SER A 100 5.11 -12.82 10.38
N GLN A 101 6.36 -12.36 10.23
CA GLN A 101 7.25 -12.02 11.34
C GLN A 101 6.95 -10.65 11.98
N ASN A 102 6.13 -9.80 11.35
CA ASN A 102 5.80 -8.45 11.83
C ASN A 102 4.31 -8.23 12.14
N ILE A 103 3.45 -9.25 11.99
CA ILE A 103 2.10 -9.18 12.54
C ILE A 103 2.25 -9.23 14.06
N ARG A 104 2.10 -8.08 14.74
CA ARG A 104 1.76 -8.11 16.17
C ARG A 104 0.52 -9.01 16.29
N PRO A 105 0.53 -10.02 17.18
CA PRO A 105 -0.61 -10.91 17.31
C PRO A 105 -1.85 -10.06 17.51
N ILE A 106 -2.85 -10.23 16.63
CA ILE A 106 -4.19 -9.71 16.86
C ILE A 106 -4.73 -10.57 18.01
N GLY A 107 -4.42 -10.15 19.24
CA GLY A 107 -4.51 -11.01 20.42
C GLY A 107 -4.19 -10.32 21.75
N ASP A 108 -3.89 -9.02 21.79
CA ASP A 108 -3.99 -8.20 23.00
C ASP A 108 -5.25 -7.33 22.93
N ASN A 109 -6.40 -7.97 23.21
CA ASN A 109 -7.63 -7.28 23.63
C ASN A 109 -7.40 -6.60 25.00
N SER A 110 -6.52 -5.60 25.05
CA SER A 110 -6.62 -4.53 26.04
C SER A 110 -7.76 -3.62 25.60
N PHE A 111 -8.96 -4.17 25.75
CA PHE A 111 -10.17 -3.38 25.89
C PHE A 111 -9.91 -2.45 27.07
N ASP A 112 -9.86 -1.15 26.79
CA ASP A 112 -9.85 -0.09 27.78
C ASP A 112 -11.18 -0.12 28.53
N GLU A 113 -11.31 -1.05 29.48
CA GLU A 113 -12.34 -1.04 30.51
C GLU A 113 -11.82 -0.27 31.74
N GLY A 114 -11.26 0.91 31.51
CA GLY A 114 -11.23 1.95 32.53
C GLY A 114 -12.62 2.54 32.69
N ILE A 115 -13.51 1.89 33.46
CA ILE A 115 -14.38 2.42 34.54
C ILE A 115 -15.04 1.19 35.20
N THR A 116 -14.40 0.63 36.23
CA THR A 116 -15.06 -0.28 37.17
C THR A 116 -16.04 0.54 38.02
N GLY A 117 -17.32 0.16 38.00
CA GLY A 117 -18.40 0.82 38.73
C GLY A 117 -18.36 0.60 40.24
N GLU A 118 -17.38 1.18 40.94
CA GLU A 118 -17.38 1.29 42.40
C GLU A 118 -17.52 2.73 42.93
N ASP A 119 -17.58 3.76 42.08
CA ASP A 119 -17.66 5.17 42.50
C ASP A 119 -19.09 5.77 42.55
N GLN A 120 -20.14 4.96 42.75
CA GLN A 120 -21.52 5.45 42.96
C GLN A 120 -22.13 5.14 44.34
N MET A 121 -21.33 5.01 45.40
CA MET A 121 -21.87 4.99 46.77
C MET A 121 -21.13 5.92 47.73
N ASN A 122 -20.97 7.18 47.35
CA ASN A 122 -20.78 8.23 48.36
C ASN A 122 -21.26 9.61 47.89
N LEU A 123 -22.57 9.78 47.75
CA LEU A 123 -23.22 11.08 47.79
C LEU A 123 -24.54 10.95 48.57
N SER A 124 -24.64 11.79 49.62
CA SER A 124 -25.69 11.99 50.63
C SER A 124 -25.81 10.96 51.76
#